data_AF-A0A1W2E502-F1
#
_entry.id   AF-A0A1W2E502-F1
#
_cell.length_a   1.000
_cell.length_b   1.000
_cell.length_c   1.000
_cell.angle_alpha   90.00
_cell.angle_beta   90.00
_cell.angle_gamma   90.00
#
_symmetry.space_group_name_H-M   'P 1'
#
loop_
_entity.id
_entity.type
_entity.pdbx_description
1 polymer ?
#
loop_
_entity_poly.entity_id
_entity_poly.type
_entity_poly.pdbx_seq_one_letter_code
_entity_poly.pdbx_strand_id
1 'polypeptide(L)'
;MLKSYLVLGLSLDATDQEIRKKYLQLVKAYSPEKTPETFKEITTAYESIKDQRSRAETELFSALKNMETSETLKSLAAYIKVKRRNPGLQELLNAIN
;
A
#
# COMPACT_ATOMS: atom_id res chain seq x y z
N MET A 1 7.31 3.49 5.24
CA MET A 1 7.47 2.08 4.84
C MET A 1 8.44 1.32 5.75
N LEU A 2 9.74 1.66 5.80
CA LEU A 2 10.74 1.04 6.70
C LEU A 2 10.30 0.92 8.17
N LYS A 3 9.70 1.99 8.73
CA LYS A 3 9.18 1.99 10.10
C LYS A 3 8.20 0.85 10.37
N SER A 4 7.33 0.51 9.41
CA SER A 4 6.31 -0.53 9.58
C SER A 4 6.92 -1.93 9.71
N TYR A 5 7.97 -2.21 8.91
CA TYR A 5 8.72 -3.46 9.01
C TYR A 5 9.50 -3.56 10.32
N LEU A 6 10.09 -2.44 10.79
CA LEU A 6 10.78 -2.39 12.07
C LEU A 6 9.82 -2.59 13.26
N VAL A 7 8.62 -1.98 13.24
CA VAL A 7 7.59 -2.16 14.27
C VAL A 7 7.14 -3.61 14.37
N LEU A 8 7.01 -4.30 13.23
CA LEU A 8 6.65 -5.72 13.20
C LEU A 8 7.86 -6.65 13.43
N GLY A 9 9.09 -6.12 13.44
CA GLY A 9 10.33 -6.89 13.56
C GLY A 9 10.56 -7.83 12.37
N LEU A 10 10.31 -7.36 11.16
CA LEU A 10 10.40 -8.12 9.91
C LEU A 10 11.43 -7.50 8.95
N SER A 11 11.97 -8.33 8.06
CA SER A 11 12.78 -7.86 6.93
C SER A 11 11.90 -7.16 5.89
N LEU A 12 12.48 -6.27 5.09
CA LEU A 12 11.81 -5.64 3.94
C LEU A 12 11.40 -6.66 2.87
N ASP A 13 12.09 -7.79 2.81
CA ASP A 13 11.80 -8.90 1.89
C ASP A 13 10.71 -9.86 2.43
N ALA A 14 10.13 -9.55 3.59
CA ALA A 14 9.10 -10.40 4.19
C ALA A 14 7.88 -10.52 3.29
N THR A 15 7.45 -11.76 3.08
CA THR A 15 6.25 -12.08 2.31
C THR A 15 4.98 -11.68 3.06
N ASP A 16 3.89 -11.52 2.33
CA ASP A 16 2.56 -11.18 2.89
C ASP A 16 2.13 -12.19 3.97
N GLN A 17 2.49 -13.46 3.79
CA GLN A 17 2.21 -14.52 4.77
C GLN A 17 3.01 -14.34 6.06
N GLU A 18 4.30 -13.97 5.97
CA GLU A 18 5.15 -13.71 7.13
C GLU A 18 4.68 -12.47 7.90
N ILE A 19 4.32 -11.40 7.17
CA ILE A 19 3.74 -10.18 7.74
C ILE A 19 2.47 -10.49 8.53
N ARG A 20 1.54 -11.23 7.92
CA ARG A 20 0.29 -11.64 8.58
C ARG A 20 0.54 -12.52 9.80
N LYS A 21 1.44 -13.51 9.69
CA LYS A 21 1.79 -14.41 10.80
C LYS A 21 2.36 -13.64 11.98
N LYS A 22 3.27 -12.70 11.73
CA LYS A 22 3.91 -11.88 12.76
C LYS A 22 2.92 -10.93 13.42
N TYR A 23 2.06 -10.28 12.64
CA TYR A 23 0.96 -9.46 13.15
C TYR A 23 0.07 -10.24 14.12
N LEU A 24 -0.37 -11.46 13.75
CA LEU A 24 -1.19 -12.30 14.63
C LEU A 24 -0.48 -12.70 15.92
N GLN A 25 0.83 -12.92 15.89
CA GLN A 25 1.63 -13.18 17.10
C GLN A 25 1.67 -11.95 18.02
N LEU A 26 1.91 -10.77 17.44
CA LEU A 26 1.99 -9.51 18.17
C LEU A 26 0.64 -9.11 18.78
N VAL A 27 -0.47 -9.25 18.05
CA VAL A 27 -1.82 -8.97 18.57
C VAL A 27 -2.20 -9.89 19.73
N LYS A 28 -1.75 -11.16 19.70
CA LYS A 28 -1.94 -12.08 20.82
C LYS A 28 -1.11 -11.72 22.05
N ALA A 29 0.10 -11.19 21.84
CA ALA A 29 0.98 -10.78 22.92
C ALA A 29 0.57 -9.41 23.53
N TYR A 30 0.11 -8.49 22.68
CA TYR A 30 -0.24 -7.12 23.03
C TYR A 30 -1.75 -6.92 22.83
N SER A 31 -2.53 -7.21 23.88
CA SER A 31 -3.97 -7.02 23.84
C SER A 31 -4.36 -5.54 23.93
N PRO A 32 -5.43 -5.10 23.26
CA PRO A 32 -5.87 -3.70 23.28
C PRO A 32 -6.21 -3.19 24.69
N GLU A 33 -6.62 -4.07 25.60
CA GLU A 33 -6.93 -3.71 26.98
C GLU A 33 -5.68 -3.47 27.84
N LYS A 34 -4.58 -4.16 27.55
CA LYS A 34 -3.34 -4.06 28.34
C LYS A 34 -2.38 -3.00 27.80
N THR A 35 -2.29 -2.90 26.48
CA THR A 35 -1.31 -2.03 25.80
C THR A 35 -1.94 -1.38 24.58
N PRO A 36 -2.82 -0.38 24.76
CA PRO A 36 -3.58 0.23 23.66
C PRO A 36 -2.68 0.97 22.67
N GLU A 37 -1.62 1.64 23.13
CA GLU A 37 -0.71 2.38 22.26
C GLU A 37 0.09 1.43 21.35
N THR A 38 0.70 0.41 21.93
CA THR A 38 1.48 -0.60 21.19
C THR A 38 0.60 -1.35 20.20
N PHE A 39 -0.63 -1.70 20.61
CA PHE A 39 -1.59 -2.35 19.72
C PHE A 39 -1.93 -1.47 18.50
N LYS A 40 -2.13 -0.17 18.72
CA LYS A 40 -2.38 0.80 17.64
C LYS A 40 -1.20 0.89 16.69
N GLU A 41 0.02 0.98 17.21
CA GLU A 41 1.24 1.02 16.39
C GLU A 41 1.42 -0.24 15.53
N ILE A 42 1.20 -1.43 16.11
CA ILE A 42 1.27 -2.71 15.40
C ILE A 42 0.22 -2.77 14.29
N THR A 43 -1.01 -2.34 14.58
CA THR A 43 -2.12 -2.36 13.61
C THR A 43 -1.86 -1.40 12.46
N THR A 44 -1.46 -0.16 12.74
CA THR A 44 -1.10 0.82 11.71
C THR A 44 0.07 0.35 10.85
N ALA A 45 1.09 -0.27 11.48
CA ALA A 45 2.20 -0.84 10.74
C ALA A 45 1.73 -1.94 9.78
N TYR A 46 0.93 -2.89 10.26
CA TYR A 46 0.37 -3.96 9.42
C TYR A 46 -0.47 -3.41 8.26
N GLU A 47 -1.40 -2.49 8.52
CA GLU A 47 -2.26 -1.91 7.47
C GLU A 47 -1.47 -1.26 6.34
N SER A 48 -0.32 -0.65 6.65
CA SER A 48 0.53 -0.02 5.64
C SER A 48 1.30 -0.99 4.73
N ILE A 49 1.48 -2.26 5.12
CA ILE A 49 2.30 -3.25 4.38
C ILE A 49 1.60 -4.59 4.13
N LYS A 50 0.31 -4.71 4.47
CA LYS A 50 -0.45 -5.98 4.45
C LYS A 50 -0.50 -6.67 3.09
N ASP A 51 -0.54 -5.88 2.02
CA ASP A 51 -0.65 -6.34 0.64
C ASP A 51 0.14 -5.42 -0.30
N GLN A 52 0.40 -5.91 -1.51
CA GLN A 52 1.15 -5.17 -2.54
C GLN A 52 0.50 -3.82 -2.88
N ARG A 53 -0.83 -3.72 -2.77
CA ARG A 53 -1.58 -2.49 -3.03
C ARG A 53 -1.33 -1.44 -1.95
N SER A 54 -1.41 -1.79 -0.67
CA SER A 54 -1.12 -0.92 0.46
C SER A 54 0.35 -0.48 0.47
N ARG A 55 1.27 -1.36 0.04
CA ARG A 55 2.68 -0.97 -0.18
C ARG A 55 2.82 0.08 -1.27
N ALA A 56 2.18 -0.13 -2.43
CA ALA A 56 2.21 0.81 -3.55
C ALA A 56 1.53 2.13 -3.21
N GLU A 57 0.39 2.11 -2.51
CA GLU A 57 -0.28 3.31 -2.02
C GLU A 57 0.60 4.07 -1.02
N THR A 58 1.24 3.38 -0.08
CA THR A 58 2.15 4.00 0.89
C THR A 58 3.38 4.62 0.22
N GLU A 59 3.97 3.93 -0.76
CA GLU A 59 5.08 4.49 -1.55
C GLU A 59 4.65 5.70 -2.38
N LEU A 60 3.51 5.59 -3.06
CA LEU A 60 2.97 6.68 -3.86
C LEU A 60 2.66 7.91 -3.01
N PHE A 61 1.98 7.74 -1.88
CA PHE A 61 1.69 8.83 -0.95
C PHE A 61 2.95 9.39 -0.28
N SER A 62 3.95 8.55 0.03
CA SER A 62 5.23 9.02 0.56
C SER A 62 6.03 9.81 -0.48
N ALA A 63 5.97 9.44 -1.76
CA ALA A 63 6.57 10.20 -2.85
C ALA A 63 5.85 11.54 -3.05
N LEU A 64 4.51 11.53 -3.05
CA LEU A 64 3.66 12.73 -3.16
C LEU A 64 3.88 13.72 -2.00
N LYS A 65 4.30 13.24 -0.82
CA LYS A 65 4.54 14.10 0.35
C LYS A 65 5.89 14.83 0.31
N ASN A 66 6.84 14.37 -0.50
CA ASN A 66 8.25 14.79 -0.47
C ASN A 66 8.76 15.41 -1.78
N MET A 67 7.89 15.68 -2.76
CA MET A 67 8.27 16.31 -4.02
C MET A 67 7.23 17.37 -4.38
N GLU A 68 7.66 18.45 -5.03
CA GLU A 68 6.73 19.35 -5.70
C GLU A 68 5.75 18.52 -6.53
N THR A 69 4.47 18.76 -6.27
CA THR A 69 3.33 17.95 -6.73
C THR A 69 3.38 17.65 -8.24
N SER A 70 3.97 18.56 -9.03
CA SER A 70 4.19 18.43 -10.47
C SER A 70 5.07 17.23 -10.86
N GLU A 71 6.18 17.01 -10.16
CA GLU A 71 7.15 15.97 -10.55
C GLU A 71 6.66 14.57 -10.15
N THR A 72 5.99 14.49 -9.01
CA THR A 72 5.28 13.27 -8.58
C THR A 72 4.10 12.92 -9.49
N LEU A 73 3.35 13.91 -9.98
CA LEU A 73 2.25 13.69 -10.92
C LEU A 73 2.77 13.14 -12.26
N LYS A 74 3.90 13.65 -12.76
CA LYS A 74 4.54 13.11 -13.97
C LYS A 74 5.02 11.68 -13.77
N SER A 75 5.68 11.38 -12.66
CA SER A 75 6.17 10.02 -12.35
C SER A 75 5.00 9.03 -12.18
N LEU A 76 3.91 9.45 -11.53
CA LEU A 76 2.71 8.63 -11.41
C LEU A 76 2.06 8.39 -12.77
N ALA A 77 1.92 9.42 -13.62
CA ALA A 77 1.38 9.28 -14.96
C ALA A 77 2.23 8.34 -15.85
N ALA A 78 3.56 8.31 -15.65
CA ALA A 78 4.45 7.41 -16.35
C ALA A 78 4.33 5.95 -15.87
N TYR A 79 4.12 5.74 -14.58
CA TYR A 79 3.94 4.41 -13.98
C TYR A 79 2.55 3.83 -14.31
N ILE A 80 1.52 4.67 -14.31
CA ILE A 80 0.20 4.33 -14.84
C ILE A 80 0.26 4.41 -16.36
N LYS A 81 0.99 3.50 -17.03
CA LYS A 81 0.68 3.17 -18.42
C LYS A 81 -0.72 2.55 -18.45
N VAL A 82 -1.75 3.41 -18.41
CA VAL A 82 -3.11 3.04 -18.72
C VAL A 82 -3.03 2.37 -20.08
N LYS A 83 -3.29 1.07 -20.14
CA LYS A 83 -3.54 0.37 -21.39
C LYS A 83 -4.84 0.98 -21.93
N ARG A 84 -4.72 2.13 -22.60
CA ARG A 84 -5.84 2.75 -23.31
C ARG A 84 -6.28 1.71 -24.32
N ARG A 85 -7.40 1.04 -24.04
CA ARG A 85 -8.14 0.39 -25.10
C ARG A 85 -8.59 1.56 -25.95
N ASN A 86 -8.06 1.64 -27.16
CA ASN A 86 -8.56 2.54 -28.18
C ASN A 86 -9.64 1.72 -28.89
N PRO A 87 -10.91 1.71 -28.41
CA PRO A 87 -11.97 1.03 -29.14
C PRO A 87 -12.04 1.61 -30.55
N GLY A 88 -12.22 0.74 -31.53
CA GLY A 88 -12.33 1.17 -32.92
C GLY A 88 -13.59 2.02 -33.14
N LEU A 89 -13.61 2.82 -34.21
CA LEU A 89 -14.78 3.62 -34.57
C LEU A 89 -16.08 2.80 -34.63
N GLN A 90 -16.00 1.56 -35.13
CA GLN A 90 -17.15 0.66 -35.21
C GLN A 90 -17.65 0.23 -33.81
N GLU A 91 -16.74 0.03 -32.86
CA GLU A 91 -17.09 -0.37 -31.49
C GLU A 91 -17.77 0.79 -30.74
N LEU A 92 -17.30 2.02 -30.98
CA LEU A 92 -17.93 3.23 -30.42
C LEU A 92 -19.31 3.50 -31.03
N LEU A 93 -19.46 3.33 -32.34
CA LEU A 93 -20.75 3.53 -33.02
C LEU A 93 -21.79 2.51 -32.55
N ASN A 94 -21.39 1.27 -32.28
CA ASN A 94 -22.28 0.22 -31.79
C ASN A 94 -22.69 0.40 -30.31
N ALA A 95 -21.96 1.18 -29.53
CA ALA A 95 -22.29 1.44 -28.13
C ALA A 95 -23.28 2.60 -27.93
N ILE A 96 -23.56 3.37 -28.99
CA ILE A 96 -24.43 4.57 -28.97
C ILE A 96 -25.83 4.27 -29.55
N ASN A 97 -26.01 3.14 -30.25
CA ASN A 97 -27.31 2.60 -30.66
C ASN A 97 -27.86 1.63 -29.59
#